data_AF-A0A7W7I507-F1
#
_entry.id   AF-A0A7W7I507-F1
#
_cell.length_a   1.000
_cell.length_b   1.000
_cell.length_c   1.000
_cell.angle_alpha   90.00
_cell.angle_beta   90.00
_cell.angle_gamma   90.00
#
_symmetry.space_group_name_H-M   'P 1'
#
loop_
_entity.id
_entity.type
_entity.pdbx_description
1 polymer ?
#
loop_
_entity_poly.entity_id
_entity_poly.type
_entity_poly.pdbx_seq_one_letter_code
_entity_poly.pdbx_strand_id
1 'polypeptide(L)'
;MGRLERYQDDVAAIHATGTSTYGWVTVTRAGDGELDVRIRPGMLRTLADTEIAAEIRSALLATLADHHHKYRQLRIDYFGSPVGVRAFTPPGHS
;
A
#
# COMPACT_ATOMS: atom_id res chain seq x y z
N MET A 1 -15.62 20.89 -4.87
CA MET A 1 -15.23 19.50 -4.53
C MET A 1 -15.45 19.28 -3.05
N GLY A 2 -16.27 18.28 -2.70
CA GLY A 2 -16.52 17.88 -1.32
C GLY A 2 -15.27 17.31 -0.66
N ARG A 3 -15.24 17.28 0.68
CA ARG A 3 -14.14 16.66 1.45
C ARG A 3 -13.99 15.16 1.13
N LEU A 4 -15.09 14.48 0.85
CA LEU A 4 -15.11 13.06 0.49
C LEU A 4 -14.53 12.79 -0.91
N GLU A 5 -14.84 13.64 -1.89
CA GLU A 5 -14.29 13.53 -3.25
C GLU A 5 -12.77 13.68 -3.24
N ARG A 6 -12.25 14.71 -2.55
CA ARG A 6 -10.79 14.89 -2.38
C ARG A 6 -10.12 13.72 -1.67
N TYR A 7 -10.79 13.13 -0.67
CA TYR A 7 -10.27 11.93 -0.02
C TYR A 7 -10.17 10.74 -0.98
N GLN A 8 -11.16 10.55 -1.86
CA GLN A 8 -11.14 9.46 -2.85
C GLN A 8 -10.03 9.67 -3.88
N ASP A 9 -9.87 10.91 -4.37
CA ASP A 9 -8.78 11.27 -5.29
C ASP A 9 -7.40 11.04 -4.66
N ASP A 10 -7.22 11.45 -3.41
CA ASP A 10 -5.97 11.25 -2.68
C ASP A 10 -5.70 9.76 -2.38
N VAL A 11 -6.75 8.97 -2.11
CA VAL A 11 -6.64 7.51 -1.96
C VAL A 11 -6.22 6.86 -3.27
N ALA A 12 -6.82 7.28 -4.39
CA ALA A 12 -6.41 6.80 -5.70
C ALA A 12 -4.94 7.15 -5.96
N ALA A 13 -4.52 8.38 -5.65
CA ALA A 13 -3.16 8.85 -5.86
C ALA A 13 -2.08 8.22 -4.94
N ILE A 14 -2.42 7.25 -4.07
CA ILE A 14 -1.43 6.62 -3.17
C ILE A 14 -0.37 5.88 -3.98
N HIS A 15 0.85 6.37 -3.87
CA HIS A 15 2.05 5.68 -4.33
C HIS A 15 2.59 4.81 -3.20
N ALA A 16 2.87 3.54 -3.49
CA ALA A 16 3.42 2.61 -2.52
C ALA A 16 4.69 1.94 -3.03
N THR A 17 5.64 1.67 -2.16
CA THR A 17 6.91 1.03 -2.52
C THR A 17 7.26 -0.05 -1.51
N GLY A 18 7.70 -1.19 -2.01
CA GLY A 18 8.17 -2.30 -1.20
C GLY A 18 9.44 -2.90 -1.76
N THR A 19 10.41 -3.14 -0.89
CA THR A 19 11.64 -3.85 -1.23
C THR A 19 11.58 -5.24 -0.62
N SER A 20 12.04 -6.24 -1.38
CA SER A 20 12.10 -7.63 -0.94
C SER A 20 13.05 -7.82 0.24
N THR A 21 12.91 -8.94 0.94
CA THR A 21 13.66 -9.25 2.16
C THR A 21 15.16 -9.10 1.98
N TYR A 22 15.73 -9.58 0.87
CA TYR A 22 17.16 -9.49 0.59
C TYR A 22 17.53 -8.35 -0.37
N GLY A 23 16.57 -7.48 -0.71
CA GLY A 23 16.80 -6.28 -1.52
C GLY A 23 17.10 -6.56 -2.99
N TRP A 24 16.72 -7.73 -3.52
CA TRP A 24 16.85 -8.03 -4.94
C TRP A 24 15.75 -7.41 -5.79
N VAL A 25 14.56 -7.18 -5.22
CA VAL A 25 13.39 -6.68 -5.95
C VAL A 25 12.83 -5.47 -5.23
N THR A 26 12.55 -4.42 -5.98
CA THR A 26 11.74 -3.29 -5.52
C THR A 26 10.50 -3.20 -6.40
N VAL A 27 9.33 -3.18 -5.78
CA VAL A 27 8.05 -2.95 -6.45
C VAL A 27 7.55 -1.56 -6.06
N THR A 28 7.08 -0.80 -7.04
CA THR A 28 6.40 0.47 -6.84
C THR A 28 5.02 0.41 -7.47
N ARG A 29 3.99 0.69 -6.69
CA ARG A 29 2.63 0.94 -7.16
C ARG A 29 2.45 2.43 -7.41
N ALA A 30 2.12 2.81 -8.64
CA ALA A 30 1.71 4.16 -8.99
C ALA A 30 0.25 4.44 -8.58
N GLY A 31 -0.15 5.71 -8.56
CA GLY A 31 -1.52 6.10 -8.18
C GLY A 31 -2.61 5.48 -9.08
N ASP A 32 -2.33 5.31 -10.37
CA ASP A 32 -3.25 4.64 -11.32
C ASP A 32 -3.36 3.11 -11.11
N GLY A 33 -2.55 2.54 -10.21
CA GLY A 33 -2.52 1.10 -9.94
C GLY A 33 -1.50 0.33 -10.77
N GLU A 34 -0.75 0.97 -11.65
CA GLU A 34 0.36 0.34 -12.36
C GLU A 34 1.47 -0.08 -11.39
N LEU A 35 2.14 -1.20 -11.69
CA LEU A 35 3.26 -1.73 -10.91
C LEU A 35 4.56 -1.64 -11.72
N ASP A 36 5.53 -0.86 -11.25
CA ASP A 36 6.93 -0.89 -11.70
C ASP A 36 7.70 -1.89 -10.83
N VAL A 37 8.35 -2.86 -11.46
CA VAL A 37 9.15 -3.88 -10.79
C VAL A 37 10.61 -3.74 -11.22
N ARG A 38 11.47 -3.39 -10.26
CA ARG A 38 12.91 -3.29 -10.47
C ARG A 38 13.62 -4.49 -9.87
N ILE A 39 14.30 -5.23 -10.74
CA ILE A 39 15.12 -6.37 -10.37
C ILE A 39 16.58 -5.92 -10.35
N ARG A 40 17.26 -6.12 -9.22
CA ARG A 40 18.68 -5.83 -9.08
C ARG A 40 19.49 -6.71 -10.04
N PRO A 41 20.45 -6.14 -10.78
CA PRO A 41 21.29 -6.91 -11.69
C PRO A 41 21.96 -8.09 -11.00
N GLY A 42 21.94 -9.23 -11.67
CA GLY A 42 22.57 -10.44 -11.17
C GLY A 42 21.69 -11.29 -10.25
N MET A 43 20.43 -10.92 -9.99
CA MET A 43 19.49 -11.77 -9.26
C MET A 43 19.30 -13.12 -9.98
N LEU A 44 18.94 -13.09 -11.26
CA LEU A 44 18.58 -14.27 -12.06
C LEU A 44 19.75 -15.25 -12.29
N ARG A 45 20.99 -14.81 -12.10
CA ARG A 45 22.18 -15.68 -12.19
C ARG A 45 22.60 -16.25 -10.83
N THR A 46 22.15 -15.63 -9.74
CA THR A 46 22.63 -15.93 -8.38
C THR A 46 21.62 -16.80 -7.62
N LEU A 47 20.34 -16.53 -7.84
CA LEU A 47 19.25 -17.15 -7.09
C LEU A 47 18.63 -18.30 -7.87
N ALA A 48 18.18 -19.32 -7.14
CA ALA A 48 17.32 -20.36 -7.67
C ALA A 48 15.89 -19.83 -7.90
N ASP A 49 15.10 -20.50 -8.73
CA ASP A 49 13.74 -20.11 -9.08
C ASP A 49 12.83 -19.89 -7.84
N THR A 50 12.99 -20.72 -6.81
CA THR A 50 12.23 -20.62 -5.56
C THR A 50 12.60 -19.36 -4.76
N GLU A 51 13.87 -18.98 -4.76
CA GLU A 51 14.38 -17.77 -4.11
C GLU A 51 13.93 -16.53 -4.89
N ILE A 52 13.91 -16.60 -6.22
CA ILE A 52 13.38 -15.54 -7.08
C ILE A 52 11.90 -15.28 -6.76
N ALA A 53 11.09 -16.34 -6.71
CA ALA A 53 9.68 -16.25 -6.35
C ALA A 53 9.48 -15.68 -4.93
N ALA A 54 10.31 -16.07 -3.97
CA ALA A 54 10.25 -15.55 -2.60
C ALA A 54 10.58 -14.04 -2.53
N GLU A 55 11.58 -13.59 -3.28
CA GLU A 55 11.94 -12.17 -3.36
C GLU A 55 10.83 -11.34 -3.98
N ILE A 56 10.27 -11.77 -5.11
CA ILE A 56 9.13 -11.08 -5.75
C ILE A 56 7.94 -11.01 -4.79
N ARG A 57 7.58 -12.14 -4.16
CA ARG A 57 6.47 -12.20 -3.20
C ARG A 57 6.68 -11.26 -2.02
N SER A 58 7.88 -11.24 -1.45
CA SER A 58 8.17 -10.37 -0.30
C SER A 58 8.13 -8.88 -0.67
N ALA A 59 8.63 -8.48 -1.83
CA ALA A 59 8.51 -7.10 -2.31
C ALA A 59 7.06 -6.66 -2.53
N LEU A 60 6.23 -7.54 -3.09
CA LEU A 60 4.79 -7.28 -3.27
C LEU A 60 4.08 -7.11 -1.93
N LEU A 61 4.35 -7.98 -0.95
CA LEU A 61 3.78 -7.89 0.39
C LEU A 61 4.23 -6.61 1.11
N ALA A 62 5.50 -6.22 0.98
CA ALA A 62 6.01 -4.96 1.51
C ALA A 62 5.30 -3.75 0.88
N THR A 63 5.05 -3.79 -0.43
CA THR A 63 4.32 -2.73 -1.15
C THR A 63 2.88 -2.61 -0.66
N LEU A 64 2.19 -3.74 -0.45
CA LEU A 64 0.84 -3.75 0.13
C LEU A 64 0.82 -3.21 1.56
N ALA A 65 1.82 -3.56 2.38
CA ALA A 65 1.93 -3.06 3.74
C ALA A 65 2.12 -1.53 3.77
N ASP A 66 2.98 -1.00 2.89
CA ASP A 66 3.19 0.44 2.72
C ASP A 66 1.91 1.16 2.24
N HIS A 67 1.22 0.60 1.23
CA HIS A 67 -0.07 1.12 0.78
C HIS A 67 -1.11 1.18 1.92
N HIS A 68 -1.26 0.10 2.68
CA HIS A 68 -2.18 0.05 3.83
C HIS A 68 -1.79 1.02 4.94
N HIS A 69 -0.50 1.25 5.15
CA HIS A 69 -0.03 2.26 6.10
C HIS A 69 -0.43 3.66 5.65
N LYS A 70 -0.10 4.03 4.40
CA LYS A 70 -0.44 5.32 3.80
C LYS A 70 -1.94 5.58 3.74
N TYR A 71 -2.72 4.57 3.35
CA TYR A 71 -4.18 4.65 3.34
C TYR A 71 -4.75 4.95 4.73
N ARG A 72 -4.26 4.25 5.77
CA ARG A 72 -4.68 4.49 7.15
C ARG A 72 -4.31 5.89 7.61
N GLN A 73 -3.09 6.34 7.30
CA GLN A 73 -2.62 7.68 7.64
C GLN A 73 -3.50 8.75 6.98
N LEU A 74 -3.76 8.63 5.68
CA LEU A 74 -4.62 9.55 4.93
C LEU A 74 -6.03 9.62 5.52
N ARG A 75 -6.60 8.48 5.93
CA ARG A 75 -7.90 8.46 6.60
C ARG A 75 -7.87 9.20 7.94
N ILE A 76 -6.80 9.07 8.71
CA ILE A 76 -6.60 9.80 9.98
C ILE A 76 -6.48 11.29 9.72
N ASP A 77 -5.71 11.70 8.71
CA ASP A 77 -5.52 13.11 8.38
C ASP A 77 -6.85 13.76 7.92
N TYR A 78 -7.67 13.01 7.20
CA TYR A 78 -8.97 13.49 6.71
C TYR A 78 -10.09 13.44 7.74
N PHE A 79 -10.14 12.46 8.64
CA PHE A 79 -11.31 12.22 9.49
C PHE A 79 -10.99 12.09 10.98
N GLY A 80 -9.72 12.19 11.35
CA GLY A 80 -9.25 11.95 12.71
C GLY A 80 -8.98 10.46 12.99
N SER A 81 -8.28 10.20 14.09
CA SER A 81 -7.98 8.84 14.54
C SER A 81 -9.24 8.13 15.03
N PRO A 82 -9.45 6.83 14.70
CA PRO A 82 -10.52 6.04 15.31
C PRO A 82 -10.26 5.73 16.80
N VAL A 83 -9.08 6.06 17.34
CA VAL A 83 -8.78 5.95 18.76
C VAL A 83 -9.62 6.99 19.52
N GLY A 84 -10.83 6.60 19.91
CA GLY A 84 -11.80 7.43 20.65
C GLY A 84 -13.15 7.65 19.95
N VAL A 85 -13.36 7.19 18.72
CA VAL A 85 -14.64 7.36 18.02
C VAL A 85 -15.60 6.25 18.40
N ARG A 86 -16.61 6.57 19.22
CA ARG A 86 -17.76 5.69 19.47
C ARG A 86 -18.45 5.39 18.14
N ALA A 87 -18.78 4.12 17.88
CA ALA A 87 -19.59 3.74 16.72
C ALA A 87 -20.86 4.58 16.69
N PHE A 88 -21.09 5.29 15.59
CA PHE A 88 -22.32 6.03 15.39
C PHE A 88 -23.49 5.04 15.36
N THR A 89 -24.38 5.13 16.36
CA THR A 89 -25.64 4.38 16.36
C THR A 89 -26.71 5.35 15.88
N PRO A 90 -27.28 5.19 14.66
CA PRO A 90 -28.36 6.05 14.21
C PRO A 90 -29.56 5.93 15.18
N PRO A 91 -30.29 7.01 15.46
CA PRO A 91 -31.47 6.95 16.32
C PRO A 91 -32.47 5.99 15.70
N GLY A 92 -32.85 4.96 16.46
CA GLY A 92 -33.89 4.03 16.06
C GLY A 92 -35.21 4.78 15.86
N HIS A 93 -35.75 4.71 14.66
CA HIS A 93 -37.12 5.12 14.41
C HIS A 93 -38.04 4.22 15.25
N SER A 94 -38.62 4.79 16.29
CA SER A 94 -39.75 4.23 17.04
C SER A 94 -41.02 4.94 16.61
#